data_AF-A0A421DC38-F1
#
_entry.id   AF-A0A421DC38-F1
#
_cell.length_a   1.000
_cell.length_b   1.000
_cell.length_c   1.000
_cell.angle_alpha   90.00
_cell.angle_beta   90.00
_cell.angle_gamma   90.00
#
_symmetry.space_group_name_H-M   'P 1'
#
loop_
_entity.id
_entity.type
_entity.pdbx_description
1 polymer ?
#
loop_
_entity_poly.entity_id
_entity_poly.type
_entity_poly.pdbx_seq_one_letter_code
_entity_poly.pdbx_strand_id
1 'polypeptide(L)'
;MRRQLTKRACDECISRKVKCSGSLPCDTCRKTAKEADCAYLKPPGRRGPKARRYTNKGRSGSDGSIGHAHTEEAAQSVENRPVNHGDVHADAEGDDSWRNEICIPSAILVYIVRLYQTFSYSVWPVVHADALVQQLENGMYDEQTLCLVLALCAATMAQLQLAPMAGGDDQTVDSGLLKLECMRLREWSDYRENLDVRGVLVSFFLHVYHAKINQRKSAMLFIQEAITSGRLLGLDTNERNVVVTDGVVANEEIVFLLLWVSERGYAMHLGVRPSYCDPVQLPDATHLATNPHARGLVELFNLFVTFDKIQARRCSSGGLAQALSAASLAETEEALSLLAFNSDDQASTRLADFYITREWMRTIVWQEALSRRLLSSTSTTDVMTFRFPVVVGRDLLMSLQGLTQTDLLPLGRDQLLKCFEVANSLADTVIYTPPSSLSNALQVGPQDFLHALYQKILPFLEHDPMLKSILRAKTAEALVMAPARLSFGLVARLDVEESISEQADRIH
;
A
#
# COMPACT_ATOMS: atom_id res chain seq x y z
N MET A 1 14.01 45.09 -3.04
CA MET A 1 13.05 44.23 -2.33
C MET A 1 11.77 44.08 -3.15
N ARG A 2 11.53 42.90 -3.73
CA ARG A 2 10.31 42.61 -4.54
C ARG A 2 9.11 42.47 -3.60
N ARG A 3 8.05 43.26 -3.82
CA ARG A 3 6.76 43.12 -3.12
C ARG A 3 6.08 41.81 -3.55
N GLN A 4 5.87 40.89 -2.62
CA GLN A 4 5.03 39.71 -2.85
C GLN A 4 3.59 40.17 -3.14
N LEU A 5 3.12 39.94 -4.37
CA LEU A 5 1.72 40.10 -4.74
C LEU A 5 0.99 38.79 -4.44
N THR A 6 0.17 38.77 -3.39
CA THR A 6 -0.67 37.60 -3.07
C THR A 6 -1.90 37.54 -4.01
N LYS A 7 -2.16 36.39 -4.66
CA LYS A 7 -3.29 36.14 -5.58
C LYS A 7 -4.70 36.16 -4.93
N ARG A 8 -4.83 36.61 -3.68
CA ARG A 8 -6.10 36.68 -2.93
C ARG A 8 -6.26 38.02 -2.24
N ALA A 9 -7.49 38.41 -1.93
CA ALA A 9 -7.77 39.53 -1.05
C ALA A 9 -7.44 39.17 0.41
N CYS A 10 -7.03 40.16 1.23
CA CYS A 10 -6.83 39.97 2.66
C CYS A 10 -8.16 39.74 3.40
N ASP A 11 -8.09 39.19 4.60
CA ASP A 11 -9.26 38.79 5.40
C ASP A 11 -10.19 39.97 5.69
N GLU A 12 -9.63 41.16 5.92
CA GLU A 12 -10.39 42.38 6.18
C GLU A 12 -11.10 42.93 4.93
N CYS A 13 -10.43 42.89 3.76
CA CYS A 13 -11.06 43.29 2.50
C CYS A 13 -12.15 42.31 2.07
N ILE A 14 -11.99 41.01 2.36
CA ILE A 14 -13.03 40.00 2.15
C ILE A 14 -14.24 40.29 3.05
N SER A 15 -14.00 40.53 4.34
CA SER A 15 -15.05 40.85 5.32
C SER A 15 -15.83 42.10 4.93
N ARG A 16 -15.12 43.17 4.55
CA ARG A 16 -15.71 44.45 4.13
C ARG A 16 -16.25 44.43 2.68
N LYS A 17 -16.04 43.35 1.93
CA LYS A 17 -16.41 43.21 0.50
C LYS A 17 -15.90 44.36 -0.38
N VAL A 18 -14.67 44.80 -0.14
CA VAL A 18 -13.98 45.88 -0.88
C VAL A 18 -12.79 45.34 -1.67
N LYS A 19 -12.33 46.11 -2.66
CA LYS A 19 -11.17 45.73 -3.48
C LYS A 19 -9.89 45.72 -2.65
N CYS A 20 -9.12 44.64 -2.74
CA CYS A 20 -7.81 44.49 -2.09
C CYS A 20 -6.70 44.63 -3.11
N SER A 21 -5.62 45.36 -2.78
CA SER A 21 -4.46 45.50 -3.66
C SER A 21 -3.42 44.38 -3.52
N GLY A 22 -3.59 43.47 -2.56
CA GLY A 22 -2.72 42.29 -2.43
C GLY A 22 -1.32 42.54 -1.85
N SER A 23 -0.99 43.78 -1.45
CA SER A 23 0.23 44.09 -0.68
C SER A 23 0.02 43.90 0.81
N LEU A 24 1.10 43.76 1.59
CA LEU A 24 1.04 43.66 3.06
C LEU A 24 1.70 44.90 3.71
N PRO A 25 0.94 45.79 4.38
CA PRO A 25 -0.53 45.90 4.37
C PRO A 25 -1.06 46.42 3.03
N CYS A 26 -2.32 46.10 2.70
CA CYS A 26 -2.95 46.50 1.44
C CYS A 26 -3.39 47.97 1.48
N ASP A 27 -3.53 48.62 0.32
CA ASP A 27 -3.85 50.05 0.23
C ASP A 27 -5.16 50.40 0.93
N THR A 28 -6.14 49.50 0.85
CA THR A 28 -7.46 49.67 1.46
C THR A 28 -7.40 49.57 2.98
N CYS A 29 -6.60 48.65 3.52
CA CYS A 29 -6.38 48.53 4.98
C CYS A 29 -5.51 49.68 5.52
N ARG A 30 -4.55 50.17 4.74
CA ARG A 30 -3.69 51.30 5.11
C ARG A 30 -4.45 52.62 5.19
N LYS A 31 -5.50 52.81 4.38
CA LYS A 31 -6.31 54.04 4.34
C LYS A 31 -7.41 54.09 5.40
N THR A 32 -7.65 53.02 6.14
CA THR A 32 -8.69 53.02 7.17
C THR A 32 -8.16 53.50 8.51
N ALA A 33 -8.88 54.43 9.14
CA ALA A 33 -8.51 55.07 10.41
C ALA A 33 -8.60 54.15 11.65
N LYS A 34 -9.01 52.89 11.48
CA LYS A 34 -8.97 51.86 12.53
C LYS A 34 -7.73 51.00 12.30
N GLU A 35 -6.97 50.74 13.37
CA GLU A 35 -5.95 49.68 13.41
C GLU A 35 -6.62 48.36 13.03
N ALA A 36 -6.56 48.01 11.76
CA ALA A 36 -7.10 46.77 11.23
C ALA A 36 -5.93 45.93 10.73
N ASP A 37 -5.71 44.80 11.37
CA ASP A 37 -4.65 43.87 11.00
C ASP A 37 -4.90 43.31 9.60
N CYS A 38 -4.10 43.78 8.65
CA CYS A 38 -4.15 43.29 7.27
C CYS A 38 -3.55 41.88 7.22
N ALA A 39 -4.38 40.86 7.43
CA ALA A 39 -3.95 39.47 7.54
C ALA A 39 -4.48 38.60 6.39
N TYR A 40 -3.77 37.50 6.16
CA TYR A 40 -4.10 36.45 5.19
C TYR A 40 -4.11 35.09 5.89
N LEU A 41 -4.86 34.98 6.97
CA LEU A 41 -4.83 33.80 7.84
C LEU A 41 -6.02 32.88 7.57
N LYS A 42 -7.15 33.39 7.07
CA LYS A 42 -8.32 32.54 6.80
C LYS A 42 -8.12 31.68 5.54
N PRO A 43 -8.31 30.35 5.61
CA PRO A 43 -8.28 29.50 4.44
C PRO A 43 -9.47 29.80 3.51
N PRO A 44 -9.30 29.74 2.17
CA PRO A 44 -10.36 30.02 1.22
C PRO A 44 -11.52 29.02 1.36
N GLY A 45 -12.73 29.52 1.59
CA GLY A 45 -13.94 28.71 1.60
C GLY A 45 -14.20 28.05 0.24
N ARG A 46 -14.55 26.76 0.25
CA ARG A 46 -14.91 26.00 -0.96
C ARG A 46 -16.17 26.63 -1.59
N ARG A 47 -16.04 27.14 -2.82
CA ARG A 47 -17.20 27.57 -3.61
C ARG A 47 -17.83 26.33 -4.23
N GLY A 48 -19.05 26.01 -3.82
CA GLY A 48 -19.88 25.01 -4.51
C GLY A 48 -20.15 25.41 -5.97
N PRO A 49 -20.61 24.45 -6.81
CA PRO A 49 -20.86 24.70 -8.22
C PRO A 49 -21.90 25.83 -8.42
N LYS A 50 -21.57 26.79 -9.29
CA LYS A 50 -22.45 27.93 -9.60
C LYS A 50 -23.58 27.47 -10.53
N ALA A 51 -24.81 27.53 -10.04
CA ALA A 51 -26.01 27.46 -10.88
C ALA A 51 -26.01 28.62 -11.91
N ARG A 52 -26.14 28.28 -13.19
CA ARG A 52 -26.14 29.21 -14.32
C ARG A 52 -27.50 29.91 -14.39
N ARG A 53 -27.63 31.11 -13.78
CA ARG A 53 -28.82 31.96 -13.96
C ARG A 53 -28.69 32.78 -15.24
N TYR A 54 -29.58 32.51 -16.19
CA TYR A 54 -29.84 33.33 -17.37
C TYR A 54 -30.45 34.67 -16.90
N THR A 55 -29.80 35.79 -17.22
CA THR A 55 -30.32 37.13 -16.92
C THR A 55 -31.05 37.68 -18.14
N ASN A 56 -32.39 37.73 -18.09
CA ASN A 56 -33.16 38.61 -18.96
C ASN A 56 -33.52 39.89 -18.20
N LYS A 57 -33.23 41.03 -18.82
CA LYS A 57 -33.45 42.38 -18.33
C LYS A 57 -34.68 42.92 -19.06
N GLY A 58 -35.78 43.20 -18.36
CA GLY A 58 -37.00 43.74 -19.00
C GLY A 58 -38.13 44.07 -18.02
N ARG A 59 -38.05 45.29 -17.48
CA ARG A 59 -39.08 46.26 -17.00
C ARG A 59 -40.55 45.86 -16.70
N SER A 60 -41.02 46.47 -15.59
CA SER A 60 -42.39 46.93 -15.25
C SER A 60 -43.44 45.84 -14.98
N GLY A 61 -44.35 45.90 -14.01
CA GLY A 61 -44.79 46.88 -13.00
C GLY A 61 -46.10 46.35 -12.38
N SER A 62 -46.30 46.60 -11.07
CA SER A 62 -47.57 46.71 -10.32
C SER A 62 -48.73 45.69 -10.45
N ASP A 63 -49.23 45.33 -9.24
CA ASP A 63 -50.64 45.14 -8.83
C ASP A 63 -51.38 43.79 -8.99
N GLY A 64 -52.13 43.46 -7.92
CA GLY A 64 -53.49 42.94 -8.06
C GLY A 64 -53.78 41.54 -7.51
N SER A 65 -54.62 41.49 -6.47
CA SER A 65 -55.20 40.31 -5.81
C SER A 65 -56.33 39.60 -6.60
N ILE A 66 -56.50 38.30 -6.28
CA ILE A 66 -57.73 37.48 -6.21
C ILE A 66 -58.60 37.27 -7.47
N GLY A 67 -58.89 35.99 -7.81
CA GLY A 67 -60.04 35.61 -8.65
C GLY A 67 -60.06 34.14 -9.10
N HIS A 68 -61.19 33.48 -8.94
CA HIS A 68 -61.46 32.04 -9.09
C HIS A 68 -61.82 31.62 -10.54
N ALA A 69 -61.50 30.35 -10.86
CA ALA A 69 -62.33 29.36 -11.59
C ALA A 69 -62.23 29.16 -13.13
N HIS A 70 -62.40 27.88 -13.47
CA HIS A 70 -62.89 27.23 -14.71
C HIS A 70 -61.93 26.58 -15.74
N THR A 71 -61.84 25.23 -15.61
CA THR A 71 -62.12 24.12 -16.57
C THR A 71 -61.49 24.02 -17.98
N GLU A 72 -61.27 22.74 -18.33
CA GLU A 72 -61.07 22.11 -19.66
C GLU A 72 -59.65 22.19 -20.26
N GLU A 73 -58.90 21.08 -20.31
CA GLU A 73 -58.90 19.96 -21.28
C GLU A 73 -57.69 20.07 -22.22
N ALA A 74 -56.91 19.00 -22.29
CA ALA A 74 -56.55 18.28 -23.52
C ALA A 74 -55.17 17.61 -23.37
N ALA A 75 -55.21 16.29 -23.31
CA ALA A 75 -54.09 15.41 -23.57
C ALA A 75 -53.76 15.37 -25.07
N GLN A 76 -52.47 15.32 -25.41
CA GLN A 76 -51.89 14.81 -26.67
C GLN A 76 -50.39 14.56 -26.38
N SER A 77 -49.97 13.34 -26.07
CA SER A 77 -49.49 12.28 -27.00
C SER A 77 -48.32 12.72 -27.90
N VAL A 78 -47.12 12.21 -27.60
CA VAL A 78 -46.01 12.15 -28.56
C VAL A 78 -45.81 10.67 -28.89
N GLU A 79 -45.98 10.35 -30.17
CA GLU A 79 -46.03 9.02 -30.75
C GLU A 79 -44.69 8.26 -30.67
N ASN A 80 -44.83 6.97 -30.39
CA ASN A 80 -43.84 5.93 -30.65
C ASN A 80 -43.64 5.76 -32.17
N ARG A 81 -42.40 5.72 -32.64
CA ARG A 81 -42.07 5.22 -33.99
C ARG A 81 -41.76 3.71 -33.93
N PRO A 82 -42.21 2.93 -34.92
CA PRO A 82 -42.08 1.48 -34.90
C PRO A 82 -40.66 1.03 -35.25
N VAL A 83 -40.23 -0.03 -34.57
CA VAL A 83 -39.05 -0.84 -34.89
C VAL A 83 -39.37 -1.67 -36.12
N ASN A 84 -38.60 -1.50 -37.19
CA ASN A 84 -38.65 -2.37 -38.35
C ASN A 84 -37.65 -3.51 -38.11
N HIS A 85 -38.17 -4.73 -37.89
CA HIS A 85 -37.39 -5.96 -37.96
C HIS A 85 -37.00 -6.19 -39.43
N GLY A 86 -35.75 -5.86 -39.77
CA GLY A 86 -35.09 -6.38 -40.95
C GLY A 86 -34.06 -7.39 -40.51
N ASP A 87 -34.23 -8.65 -40.93
CA ASP A 87 -33.26 -9.72 -40.77
C ASP A 87 -31.90 -9.27 -41.31
N VAL A 88 -30.95 -9.09 -40.40
CA VAL A 88 -29.54 -9.00 -40.73
C VAL A 88 -28.93 -10.28 -40.19
N HIS A 89 -28.56 -11.16 -41.11
CA HIS A 89 -27.60 -12.23 -40.83
C HIS A 89 -26.36 -11.58 -40.19
N ALA A 90 -26.16 -11.85 -38.91
CA ALA A 90 -24.97 -11.44 -38.18
C ALA A 90 -23.83 -12.35 -38.62
N ASP A 91 -23.10 -11.91 -39.65
CA ASP A 91 -21.72 -12.32 -39.82
C ASP A 91 -20.92 -11.67 -38.68
N ALA A 92 -20.58 -12.48 -37.68
CA ALA A 92 -19.69 -12.12 -36.59
C ALA A 92 -18.24 -12.06 -37.09
N GLU A 93 -17.91 -11.05 -37.89
CA GLU A 93 -16.52 -10.63 -38.07
C GLU A 93 -16.25 -9.52 -37.05
N GLY A 94 -15.44 -9.82 -36.04
CA GLY A 94 -15.07 -8.87 -34.99
C GLY A 94 -14.34 -7.65 -35.55
N ASP A 95 -14.81 -6.46 -35.18
CA ASP A 95 -14.14 -5.19 -35.51
C ASP A 95 -12.84 -5.06 -34.71
N ASP A 96 -11.73 -5.56 -35.26
CA ASP A 96 -10.38 -5.51 -34.69
C ASP A 96 -9.75 -4.09 -34.69
N SER A 97 -10.56 -3.04 -34.90
CA SER A 97 -10.13 -1.63 -34.94
C SER A 97 -9.28 -1.22 -33.72
N TRP A 98 -9.58 -1.76 -32.53
CA TRP A 98 -8.83 -1.51 -31.29
C TRP A 98 -7.35 -1.92 -31.37
N ARG A 99 -6.99 -2.92 -32.18
CA ARG A 99 -5.60 -3.38 -32.36
C ARG A 99 -4.74 -2.33 -33.06
N ASN A 100 -5.32 -1.58 -33.98
CA ASN A 100 -4.62 -0.54 -34.74
C ASN A 100 -4.44 0.76 -33.94
N GLU A 101 -5.23 0.97 -32.88
CA GLU A 101 -5.13 2.15 -32.02
C GLU A 101 -4.05 2.04 -30.94
N ILE A 102 -3.62 0.81 -30.58
CA ILE A 102 -2.61 0.59 -29.53
C ILE A 102 -1.22 0.56 -30.16
N CYS A 103 -0.45 1.63 -29.96
CA CYS A 103 0.88 1.79 -30.54
C CYS A 103 2.02 1.17 -29.69
N ILE A 104 1.76 0.07 -28.97
CA ILE A 104 2.78 -0.57 -28.12
C ILE A 104 3.30 -1.84 -28.81
N PRO A 105 4.60 -1.90 -29.20
CA PRO A 105 5.17 -3.07 -29.84
C PRO A 105 5.05 -4.34 -29.00
N SER A 106 4.54 -5.44 -29.58
CA SER A 106 4.41 -6.74 -28.90
C SER A 106 5.72 -7.26 -28.32
N ALA A 107 6.86 -6.93 -28.94
CA ALA A 107 8.18 -7.29 -28.43
C ALA A 107 8.47 -6.69 -27.03
N ILE A 108 7.99 -5.47 -26.76
CA ILE A 108 8.12 -4.83 -25.43
C ILE A 108 7.24 -5.56 -24.41
N LEU A 109 6.01 -5.89 -24.79
CA LEU A 109 5.08 -6.63 -23.94
C LEU A 109 5.64 -8.02 -23.58
N VAL A 110 6.11 -8.78 -24.59
CA VAL A 110 6.75 -10.09 -24.40
C VAL A 110 7.95 -9.99 -23.46
N TYR A 111 8.80 -9.00 -23.64
CA TYR A 111 9.96 -8.78 -22.76
C TYR A 111 9.54 -8.58 -21.30
N ILE A 112 8.56 -7.70 -21.04
CA ILE A 112 8.09 -7.42 -19.68
C ILE A 112 7.38 -8.65 -19.07
N VAL A 113 6.60 -9.40 -19.85
CA VAL A 113 5.94 -10.64 -19.39
C VAL A 113 7.00 -11.69 -18.96
N ARG A 114 8.13 -11.80 -19.67
CA ARG A 114 9.23 -12.68 -19.24
C ARG A 114 9.92 -12.19 -17.95
N LEU A 115 10.01 -10.88 -17.74
CA LEU A 115 10.49 -10.32 -16.46
C LEU A 115 9.52 -10.63 -15.32
N TYR A 116 8.21 -10.55 -15.57
CA TYR A 116 7.20 -10.99 -14.61
C TYR A 116 7.42 -12.46 -14.21
N GLN A 117 7.57 -13.37 -15.18
CA GLN A 117 7.81 -14.79 -14.91
C GLN A 117 9.04 -15.01 -14.02
N THR A 118 10.10 -14.24 -14.28
CA THR A 118 11.39 -14.41 -13.59
C THR A 118 11.37 -13.85 -12.18
N PHE A 119 10.82 -12.65 -11.99
CA PHE A 119 11.01 -11.88 -10.75
C PHE A 119 9.74 -11.71 -9.92
N SER A 120 8.57 -11.72 -10.54
CA SER A 120 7.31 -11.34 -9.89
C SER A 120 6.32 -12.50 -9.74
N TYR A 121 6.47 -13.59 -10.50
CA TYR A 121 5.58 -14.74 -10.46
C TYR A 121 5.54 -15.41 -9.08
N SER A 122 6.65 -15.37 -8.33
CA SER A 122 6.67 -15.88 -6.96
C SER A 122 5.72 -15.12 -6.02
N VAL A 123 5.46 -13.84 -6.30
CA VAL A 123 4.59 -12.96 -5.51
C VAL A 123 3.15 -12.96 -6.05
N TRP A 124 2.99 -12.98 -7.39
CA TRP A 124 1.68 -12.97 -8.05
C TRP A 124 1.53 -14.17 -8.99
N PRO A 125 1.39 -15.39 -8.48
CA PRO A 125 1.43 -16.63 -9.27
C PRO A 125 0.09 -16.91 -9.99
N VAL A 126 -0.45 -15.94 -10.74
CA VAL A 126 -1.83 -16.00 -11.26
C VAL A 126 -1.94 -15.85 -12.77
N VAL A 127 -0.81 -15.76 -13.48
CA VAL A 127 -0.78 -15.60 -14.94
C VAL A 127 0.19 -16.61 -15.57
N HIS A 128 -0.27 -17.37 -16.56
CA HIS A 128 0.57 -18.24 -17.38
C HIS A 128 1.38 -17.41 -18.38
N ALA A 129 2.60 -17.04 -18.00
CA ALA A 129 3.46 -16.19 -18.83
C ALA A 129 3.77 -16.80 -20.20
N ASP A 130 4.05 -18.11 -20.26
CA ASP A 130 4.38 -18.79 -21.53
C ASP A 130 3.18 -18.78 -22.50
N ALA A 131 1.96 -18.98 -21.99
CA ALA A 131 0.74 -18.91 -22.79
C ALA A 131 0.50 -17.49 -23.33
N LEU A 132 0.69 -16.47 -22.49
CA LEU A 132 0.59 -15.07 -22.93
C LEU A 132 1.64 -14.70 -23.98
N VAL A 133 2.89 -15.10 -23.78
CA VAL A 133 3.97 -14.86 -24.74
C VAL A 133 3.63 -15.51 -26.08
N GLN A 134 3.19 -16.77 -26.08
CA GLN A 134 2.79 -17.48 -27.29
C GLN A 134 1.64 -16.77 -28.02
N GLN A 135 0.63 -16.30 -27.30
CA GLN A 135 -0.49 -15.57 -27.90
C GLN A 135 -0.04 -14.21 -28.49
N LEU A 136 0.83 -13.47 -27.79
CA LEU A 136 1.38 -12.20 -28.26
C LEU A 136 2.26 -12.37 -29.51
N GLU A 137 3.10 -13.41 -29.55
CA GLU A 137 3.98 -13.71 -30.69
C GLU A 137 3.18 -14.14 -31.93
N ASN A 138 2.09 -14.88 -31.73
CA ASN A 138 1.23 -15.36 -32.82
C ASN A 138 0.15 -14.33 -33.24
N GLY A 139 -0.04 -13.24 -32.49
CA GLY A 139 -1.12 -12.26 -32.74
C GLY A 139 -2.53 -12.78 -32.46
N MET A 140 -2.65 -13.87 -31.69
CA MET A 140 -3.88 -14.61 -31.43
C MET A 140 -4.37 -14.37 -29.99
N TYR A 141 -4.76 -13.14 -29.67
CA TYR A 141 -5.30 -12.76 -28.36
C TYR A 141 -6.58 -11.93 -28.50
N ASP A 142 -7.51 -12.07 -27.56
CA ASP A 142 -8.68 -11.20 -27.47
C ASP A 142 -8.38 -9.88 -26.75
N GLU A 143 -9.37 -9.00 -26.71
CA GLU A 143 -9.26 -7.71 -26.04
C GLU A 143 -8.95 -7.86 -24.54
N GLN A 144 -9.63 -8.79 -23.86
CA GLN A 144 -9.49 -9.03 -22.43
C GLN A 144 -8.07 -9.50 -22.09
N THR A 145 -7.50 -10.35 -22.93
CA THR A 145 -6.11 -10.81 -22.82
C THR A 145 -5.14 -9.66 -23.01
N LEU A 146 -5.31 -8.80 -24.02
CA LEU A 146 -4.44 -7.64 -24.18
C LEU A 146 -4.56 -6.68 -22.99
N CYS A 147 -5.78 -6.47 -22.48
CA CYS A 147 -6.01 -5.64 -21.31
C CYS A 147 -5.25 -6.16 -20.08
N LEU A 148 -5.27 -7.48 -19.86
CA LEU A 148 -4.50 -8.16 -18.82
C LEU A 148 -3.00 -7.98 -19.03
N VAL A 149 -2.49 -8.17 -20.24
CA VAL A 149 -1.07 -7.97 -20.58
C VAL A 149 -0.63 -6.55 -20.27
N LEU A 150 -1.40 -5.53 -20.66
CA LEU A 150 -1.07 -4.13 -20.42
C LEU A 150 -1.04 -3.81 -18.92
N ALA A 151 -2.02 -4.28 -18.15
CA ALA A 151 -2.05 -4.11 -16.70
C ALA A 151 -0.87 -4.80 -16.00
N LEU A 152 -0.61 -6.06 -16.37
CA LEU A 152 0.50 -6.85 -15.85
C LEU A 152 1.85 -6.19 -16.15
N CYS A 153 2.03 -5.70 -17.39
CA CYS A 153 3.26 -5.03 -17.80
C CYS A 153 3.46 -3.71 -17.04
N ALA A 154 2.40 -2.91 -16.88
CA ALA A 154 2.45 -1.68 -16.09
C ALA A 154 2.86 -1.96 -14.64
N ALA A 155 2.23 -2.95 -14.01
CA ALA A 155 2.54 -3.38 -12.64
C ALA A 155 3.98 -3.89 -12.51
N THR A 156 4.43 -4.73 -13.45
CA THR A 156 5.78 -5.32 -13.45
C THR A 156 6.86 -4.27 -13.67
N MET A 157 6.67 -3.35 -14.62
CA MET A 157 7.59 -2.22 -14.82
C MET A 157 7.69 -1.35 -13.57
N ALA A 158 6.55 -1.02 -12.93
CA ALA A 158 6.53 -0.20 -11.73
C ALA A 158 7.16 -0.91 -10.51
N GLN A 159 6.93 -2.23 -10.36
CA GLN A 159 7.48 -3.06 -9.29
C GLN A 159 9.00 -3.19 -9.38
N LEU A 160 9.50 -3.49 -10.58
CA LEU A 160 10.92 -3.70 -10.84
C LEU A 160 11.67 -2.39 -11.14
N GLN A 161 10.96 -1.26 -11.16
CA GLN A 161 11.50 0.08 -11.46
C GLN A 161 12.27 0.11 -12.79
N LEU A 162 11.69 -0.51 -13.83
CA LEU A 162 12.30 -0.58 -15.14
C LEU A 162 12.36 0.80 -15.78
N ALA A 163 13.47 1.09 -16.46
CA ALA A 163 13.61 2.30 -17.25
C ALA A 163 12.61 2.30 -18.42
N PRO A 164 12.13 3.48 -18.86
CA PRO A 164 11.34 3.59 -20.10
C PRO A 164 12.08 2.97 -21.27
N MET A 165 11.35 2.25 -22.12
CA MET A 165 11.89 1.57 -23.29
C MET A 165 11.61 2.39 -24.55
N ALA A 166 12.50 2.33 -25.53
CA ALA A 166 12.26 2.93 -26.83
C ALA A 166 11.16 2.13 -27.55
N GLY A 167 10.06 2.81 -27.89
CA GLY A 167 8.97 2.27 -28.71
C GLY A 167 9.21 2.51 -30.20
N GLY A 168 8.12 2.40 -30.99
CA GLY A 168 8.10 2.86 -32.38
C GLY A 168 7.93 4.39 -32.46
N ASP A 169 8.36 5.00 -33.57
CA ASP A 169 8.09 6.41 -33.92
C ASP A 169 8.41 7.45 -32.82
N ASP A 170 9.58 7.36 -32.20
CA ASP A 170 10.08 8.30 -31.16
C ASP A 170 9.23 8.32 -29.86
N GLN A 171 8.28 7.38 -29.71
CA GLN A 171 7.50 7.21 -28.49
C GLN A 171 8.29 6.40 -27.45
N THR A 172 8.30 6.87 -26.20
CA THR A 172 8.82 6.10 -25.07
C THR A 172 7.70 5.28 -24.43
N VAL A 173 7.96 3.99 -24.19
CA VAL A 173 7.04 3.11 -23.47
C VAL A 173 7.46 3.04 -22.01
N ASP A 174 6.66 3.64 -21.14
CA ASP A 174 6.79 3.54 -19.70
C ASP A 174 5.57 2.85 -19.06
N SER A 175 5.66 2.59 -17.76
CA SER A 175 4.55 1.97 -17.00
C SER A 175 3.26 2.82 -17.03
N GLY A 176 3.39 4.14 -17.19
CA GLY A 176 2.27 5.07 -17.24
C GLY A 176 1.47 4.96 -18.54
N LEU A 177 2.17 4.82 -19.68
CA LEU A 177 1.59 4.56 -20.99
C LEU A 177 0.88 3.21 -21.03
N LEU A 178 1.52 2.14 -20.54
CA LEU A 178 0.90 0.80 -20.45
C LEU A 178 -0.39 0.83 -19.63
N LYS A 179 -0.37 1.50 -18.47
CA LYS A 179 -1.57 1.70 -17.66
C LYS A 179 -2.63 2.52 -18.40
N LEU A 180 -2.23 3.58 -19.11
CA LEU A 180 -3.15 4.43 -19.87
C LEU A 180 -3.89 3.63 -20.95
N GLU A 181 -3.17 2.86 -21.76
CA GLU A 181 -3.76 2.01 -22.80
C GLU A 181 -4.63 0.90 -22.20
N CYS A 182 -4.21 0.30 -21.08
CA CYS A 182 -5.05 -0.64 -20.33
C CYS A 182 -6.40 -0.02 -19.97
N MET A 183 -6.39 1.17 -19.35
CA MET A 183 -7.62 1.87 -18.94
C MET A 183 -8.50 2.26 -20.14
N ARG A 184 -7.90 2.65 -21.28
CA ARG A 184 -8.63 2.96 -22.51
C ARG A 184 -9.36 1.72 -23.03
N LEU A 185 -8.65 0.59 -23.10
CA LEU A 185 -9.19 -0.68 -23.58
C LEU A 185 -10.31 -1.19 -22.68
N ARG A 186 -10.17 -1.10 -21.34
CA ARG A 186 -11.24 -1.49 -20.40
C ARG A 186 -12.56 -0.77 -20.68
N GLU A 187 -12.52 0.55 -20.85
CA GLU A 187 -13.74 1.33 -21.09
C GLU A 187 -14.31 1.08 -22.50
N TRP A 188 -13.50 0.67 -23.47
CA TRP A 188 -13.97 0.24 -24.79
C TRP A 188 -14.70 -1.11 -24.72
N SER A 189 -14.19 -2.06 -23.94
CA SER A 189 -14.71 -3.43 -23.81
C SER A 189 -16.01 -3.57 -22.99
N ASP A 190 -16.54 -2.45 -22.46
CA ASP A 190 -17.58 -2.43 -21.43
C ASP A 190 -17.33 -3.46 -20.30
N TYR A 191 -16.10 -3.44 -19.74
CA TYR A 191 -15.60 -4.49 -18.84
C TYR A 191 -16.47 -4.77 -17.60
N ARG A 192 -17.34 -3.82 -17.22
CA ARG A 192 -18.21 -3.96 -16.04
C ARG A 192 -19.36 -4.92 -16.30
N GLU A 193 -19.85 -4.96 -17.54
CA GLU A 193 -20.90 -5.87 -17.98
C GLU A 193 -20.32 -7.19 -18.52
N ASN A 194 -19.07 -7.17 -18.99
CA ASN A 194 -18.35 -8.35 -19.52
C ASN A 194 -17.28 -8.87 -18.53
N LEU A 195 -17.70 -9.16 -17.30
CA LEU A 195 -16.78 -9.53 -16.23
C LEU A 195 -16.27 -10.98 -16.33
N ASP A 196 -14.95 -11.14 -16.29
CA ASP A 196 -14.25 -12.43 -16.22
C ASP A 196 -13.05 -12.38 -15.24
N VAL A 197 -12.35 -13.51 -15.07
CA VAL A 197 -11.20 -13.59 -14.15
C VAL A 197 -10.04 -12.70 -14.61
N ARG A 198 -9.85 -12.51 -15.93
CA ARG A 198 -8.84 -11.58 -16.46
C ARG A 198 -9.15 -10.15 -16.04
N GLY A 199 -10.41 -9.72 -16.08
CA GLY A 199 -10.87 -8.42 -15.58
C GLY A 199 -10.61 -8.22 -14.08
N VAL A 200 -10.79 -9.27 -13.27
CA VAL A 200 -10.39 -9.26 -11.85
C VAL A 200 -8.89 -9.01 -11.71
N LEU A 201 -8.07 -9.75 -12.48
CA LEU A 201 -6.62 -9.60 -12.46
C LEU A 201 -6.15 -8.25 -13.01
N VAL A 202 -6.84 -7.68 -14.00
CA VAL A 202 -6.59 -6.31 -14.48
C VAL A 202 -6.75 -5.31 -13.34
N SER A 203 -7.85 -5.37 -12.59
CA SER A 203 -8.05 -4.52 -11.40
C SER A 203 -6.97 -4.75 -10.34
N PHE A 204 -6.58 -5.99 -10.10
CA PHE A 204 -5.48 -6.32 -9.18
C PHE A 204 -4.14 -5.70 -9.63
N PHE A 205 -3.74 -5.85 -10.90
CA PHE A 205 -2.49 -5.30 -11.39
C PHE A 205 -2.52 -3.77 -11.47
N LEU A 206 -3.67 -3.15 -11.72
CA LEU A 206 -3.85 -1.70 -11.58
C LEU A 206 -3.67 -1.25 -10.13
N HIS A 207 -4.18 -2.01 -9.15
CA HIS A 207 -3.86 -1.77 -7.74
C HIS A 207 -2.35 -1.80 -7.50
N VAL A 208 -1.65 -2.86 -7.95
CA VAL A 208 -0.21 -3.01 -7.79
C VAL A 208 0.52 -1.81 -8.39
N TYR A 209 0.24 -1.45 -9.65
CA TYR A 209 0.81 -0.28 -10.31
C TYR A 209 0.64 0.99 -9.46
N HIS A 210 -0.59 1.30 -9.05
CA HIS A 210 -0.90 2.51 -8.29
C HIS A 210 -0.25 2.53 -6.90
N ALA A 211 -0.10 1.36 -6.26
CA ALA A 211 0.59 1.24 -4.98
C ALA A 211 2.08 1.59 -5.13
N LYS A 212 2.77 1.09 -6.16
CA LYS A 212 4.20 1.35 -6.38
C LYS A 212 4.52 2.80 -6.67
N ILE A 213 3.65 3.49 -7.41
CA ILE A 213 3.79 4.94 -7.64
C ILE A 213 3.20 5.81 -6.52
N ASN A 214 2.83 5.20 -5.38
CA ASN A 214 2.31 5.87 -4.18
C ASN A 214 0.99 6.66 -4.41
N GLN A 215 0.15 6.21 -5.35
CA GLN A 215 -1.18 6.76 -5.57
C GLN A 215 -2.21 6.03 -4.69
N ARG A 216 -2.12 6.33 -3.39
CA ARG A 216 -2.82 5.61 -2.31
C ARG A 216 -4.31 5.34 -2.54
N LYS A 217 -5.04 6.36 -2.99
CA LYS A 217 -6.49 6.26 -3.22
C LYS A 217 -6.84 5.35 -4.38
N SER A 218 -6.19 5.54 -5.52
CA SER A 218 -6.41 4.71 -6.71
C SER A 218 -6.09 3.25 -6.43
N ALA A 219 -4.96 2.99 -5.78
CA ALA A 219 -4.57 1.65 -5.38
C ALA A 219 -5.62 0.99 -4.48
N MET A 220 -6.17 1.70 -3.49
CA MET A 220 -7.21 1.16 -2.61
C MET A 220 -8.52 0.89 -3.37
N LEU A 221 -8.92 1.78 -4.26
CA LEU A 221 -10.13 1.59 -5.07
C LEU A 221 -10.01 0.38 -6.00
N PHE A 222 -8.88 0.20 -6.67
CA PHE A 222 -8.67 -0.92 -7.59
C PHE A 222 -8.62 -2.28 -6.88
N ILE A 223 -8.06 -2.37 -5.67
CA ILE A 223 -8.09 -3.65 -4.93
C ILE A 223 -9.51 -3.97 -4.44
N GLN A 224 -10.29 -2.96 -4.04
CA GLN A 224 -11.69 -3.15 -3.67
C GLN A 224 -12.57 -3.51 -4.87
N GLU A 225 -12.27 -2.94 -6.04
CA GLU A 225 -12.87 -3.34 -7.31
C GLU A 225 -12.57 -4.80 -7.61
N ALA A 226 -11.30 -5.23 -7.53
CA ALA A 226 -10.91 -6.62 -7.74
C ALA A 226 -11.61 -7.58 -6.76
N ILE A 227 -11.68 -7.23 -5.48
CA ILE A 227 -12.43 -8.00 -4.46
C ILE A 227 -13.90 -8.11 -4.84
N THR A 228 -14.54 -7.01 -5.21
CA THR A 228 -15.97 -6.98 -5.58
C THR A 228 -16.22 -7.84 -6.82
N SER A 229 -15.39 -7.67 -7.85
CA SER A 229 -15.45 -8.45 -9.08
C SER A 229 -15.24 -9.94 -8.82
N GLY A 230 -14.27 -10.31 -7.99
CA GLY A 230 -14.03 -11.70 -7.62
C GLY A 230 -15.24 -12.36 -6.95
N ARG A 231 -15.97 -11.62 -6.11
CA ARG A 231 -17.21 -12.10 -5.49
C ARG A 231 -18.37 -12.24 -6.45
N LEU A 232 -18.55 -11.28 -7.36
CA LEU A 232 -19.57 -11.38 -8.41
C LEU A 232 -19.37 -12.63 -9.28
N LEU A 233 -18.11 -13.00 -9.45
CA LEU A 233 -17.69 -14.22 -10.13
C LEU A 233 -17.81 -15.47 -9.25
N GLY A 234 -17.94 -15.37 -7.93
CA GLY A 234 -17.94 -16.50 -7.00
C GLY A 234 -16.56 -17.11 -6.76
N LEU A 235 -15.48 -16.33 -6.92
CA LEU A 235 -14.11 -16.77 -6.60
C LEU A 235 -13.86 -16.94 -5.09
N ASP A 236 -14.76 -16.43 -4.24
CA ASP A 236 -14.70 -16.57 -2.79
C ASP A 236 -15.38 -17.83 -2.25
N THR A 237 -15.96 -18.65 -3.13
CA THR A 237 -16.66 -19.89 -2.78
C THR A 237 -16.06 -21.11 -3.45
N ASN A 238 -16.14 -22.26 -2.78
CA ASN A 238 -15.68 -23.55 -3.31
C ASN A 238 -16.68 -24.22 -4.27
N GLU A 239 -17.83 -23.61 -4.52
CA GLU A 239 -18.95 -24.19 -5.29
C GLU A 239 -18.90 -23.85 -6.79
N ARG A 240 -17.79 -23.29 -7.26
CA ARG A 240 -17.61 -22.89 -8.64
C ARG A 240 -17.50 -24.10 -9.55
N ASN A 241 -18.38 -24.20 -10.56
CA ASN A 241 -18.13 -25.08 -11.69
C ASN A 241 -16.89 -24.55 -12.42
N VAL A 242 -15.85 -25.37 -12.54
CA VAL A 242 -14.62 -25.03 -13.29
C VAL A 242 -15.04 -24.69 -14.72
N VAL A 243 -15.05 -23.41 -15.06
CA VAL A 243 -15.25 -22.94 -16.43
C VAL A 243 -13.96 -23.20 -17.19
N VAL A 244 -14.08 -23.56 -18.48
CA VAL A 244 -12.94 -23.76 -19.38
C VAL A 244 -12.01 -22.56 -19.28
N THR A 245 -10.78 -22.81 -18.82
CA THR A 245 -9.76 -21.78 -18.71
C THR A 245 -9.35 -21.33 -20.11
N ASP A 246 -9.21 -20.02 -20.25
CA ASP A 246 -8.67 -19.31 -21.40
C ASP A 246 -7.17 -19.55 -21.65
N GLY A 247 -6.55 -20.39 -20.82
CA GLY A 247 -5.15 -20.81 -20.90
C GLY A 247 -4.16 -19.77 -20.34
N VAL A 248 -4.61 -18.56 -20.01
CA VAL A 248 -3.74 -17.44 -19.60
C VAL A 248 -3.79 -17.17 -18.10
N VAL A 249 -4.89 -17.53 -17.42
CA VAL A 249 -4.99 -17.44 -15.96
C VAL A 249 -4.40 -18.71 -15.33
N ALA A 250 -3.42 -18.53 -14.44
CA ALA A 250 -2.82 -19.62 -13.66
C ALA A 250 -3.40 -19.66 -12.25
N ASN A 251 -3.43 -20.84 -11.64
CA ASN A 251 -3.78 -21.04 -10.23
C ASN A 251 -5.05 -20.25 -9.84
N GLU A 252 -6.12 -20.42 -10.61
CA GLU A 252 -7.36 -19.66 -10.43
C GLU A 252 -7.92 -19.80 -9.01
N GLU A 253 -7.71 -20.97 -8.39
CA GLU A 253 -8.15 -21.31 -7.04
C GLU A 253 -7.56 -20.41 -5.95
N ILE A 254 -6.42 -19.75 -6.21
CA ILE A 254 -5.80 -18.84 -5.24
C ILE A 254 -5.97 -17.35 -5.58
N VAL A 255 -6.66 -17.01 -6.68
CA VAL A 255 -6.86 -15.62 -7.09
C VAL A 255 -7.54 -14.83 -5.98
N PHE A 256 -8.65 -15.32 -5.43
CA PHE A 256 -9.35 -14.59 -4.37
C PHE A 256 -8.50 -14.46 -3.09
N LEU A 257 -7.73 -15.49 -2.76
CA LEU A 257 -6.79 -15.46 -1.64
C LEU A 257 -5.74 -14.35 -1.81
N LEU A 258 -5.22 -14.18 -3.03
CA LEU A 258 -4.25 -13.15 -3.38
C LEU A 258 -4.85 -11.75 -3.20
N LEU A 259 -6.08 -11.54 -3.68
CA LEU A 259 -6.79 -10.28 -3.52
C LEU A 259 -7.00 -9.96 -2.04
N TRP A 260 -7.46 -10.94 -1.27
CA TRP A 260 -7.79 -10.78 0.14
C TRP A 260 -6.57 -10.39 0.99
N VAL A 261 -5.44 -11.07 0.76
CA VAL A 261 -4.15 -10.77 1.42
C VAL A 261 -3.65 -9.38 1.02
N SER A 262 -3.73 -9.05 -0.27
CA SER A 262 -3.26 -7.77 -0.80
C SER A 262 -4.08 -6.59 -0.27
N GLU A 263 -5.41 -6.73 -0.21
CA GLU A 263 -6.31 -5.71 0.37
C GLU A 263 -5.93 -5.43 1.82
N ARG A 264 -5.73 -6.49 2.63
CA ARG A 264 -5.42 -6.34 4.06
C ARG A 264 -4.06 -5.72 4.31
N GLY A 265 -3.03 -6.20 3.60
CA GLY A 265 -1.70 -5.61 3.70
C GLY A 265 -1.73 -4.12 3.39
N TYR A 266 -2.46 -3.73 2.33
CA TYR A 266 -2.55 -2.34 1.91
C TYR A 266 -3.46 -1.49 2.82
N ALA A 267 -4.59 -2.04 3.27
CA ALA A 267 -5.51 -1.36 4.19
C ALA A 267 -4.85 -1.07 5.53
N MET A 268 -4.06 -2.03 6.05
CA MET A 268 -3.24 -1.83 7.25
C MET A 268 -2.25 -0.69 7.08
N HIS A 269 -1.54 -0.61 5.95
CA HIS A 269 -0.61 0.49 5.68
C HIS A 269 -1.29 1.86 5.63
N LEU A 270 -2.54 1.93 5.17
CA LEU A 270 -3.31 3.18 5.11
C LEU A 270 -4.09 3.48 6.40
N GLY A 271 -4.15 2.56 7.36
CA GLY A 271 -4.98 2.69 8.56
C GLY A 271 -6.49 2.70 8.25
N VAL A 272 -6.91 2.01 7.18
CA VAL A 272 -8.33 1.86 6.80
C VAL A 272 -8.78 0.41 6.97
N ARG A 273 -10.09 0.17 6.89
CA ARG A 273 -10.65 -1.19 6.99
C ARG A 273 -10.72 -1.86 5.61
N PRO A 274 -10.45 -3.17 5.51
CA PRO A 274 -10.77 -3.96 4.33
C PRO A 274 -12.28 -3.92 4.01
N SER A 275 -12.64 -4.09 2.75
CA SER A 275 -14.03 -4.13 2.28
C SER A 275 -14.68 -5.50 2.50
N TYR A 276 -13.88 -6.58 2.45
CA TYR A 276 -14.36 -7.95 2.68
C TYR A 276 -14.09 -8.42 4.10
N CYS A 277 -15.16 -8.70 4.84
CA CYS A 277 -15.12 -9.11 6.24
C CYS A 277 -15.53 -10.57 6.48
N ASP A 278 -16.05 -11.24 5.45
CA ASP A 278 -16.51 -12.61 5.57
C ASP A 278 -15.31 -13.58 5.70
N PRO A 279 -15.46 -14.74 6.36
CA PRO A 279 -14.40 -15.75 6.40
C PRO A 279 -14.14 -16.29 4.99
N VAL A 280 -12.87 -16.29 4.58
CA VAL A 280 -12.45 -16.85 3.28
C VAL A 280 -12.48 -18.37 3.35
N GLN A 281 -13.06 -18.99 2.33
CA GLN A 281 -12.95 -20.44 2.12
C GLN A 281 -11.59 -20.75 1.51
N LEU A 282 -10.82 -21.62 2.17
CA LEU A 282 -9.57 -22.09 1.59
C LEU A 282 -9.86 -23.13 0.49
N PRO A 283 -9.06 -23.12 -0.60
CA PRO A 283 -9.09 -24.18 -1.59
C PRO A 283 -8.77 -25.55 -0.97
N ASP A 284 -9.09 -26.63 -1.69
CA ASP A 284 -8.82 -28.00 -1.24
C ASP A 284 -7.34 -28.18 -0.87
N ALA A 285 -7.10 -28.69 0.35
CA ALA A 285 -5.77 -28.91 0.92
C ALA A 285 -4.88 -29.80 0.04
N THR A 286 -5.47 -30.72 -0.73
CA THR A 286 -4.74 -31.60 -1.65
C THR A 286 -4.14 -30.83 -2.84
N HIS A 287 -4.89 -29.88 -3.40
CA HIS A 287 -4.43 -28.99 -4.48
C HIS A 287 -3.38 -27.99 -3.97
N LEU A 288 -3.59 -27.43 -2.77
CA LEU A 288 -2.63 -26.52 -2.14
C LEU A 288 -1.30 -27.21 -1.77
N ALA A 289 -1.33 -28.51 -1.46
CA ALA A 289 -0.13 -29.27 -1.13
C ALA A 289 0.79 -29.48 -2.34
N THR A 290 0.26 -29.54 -3.55
CA THR A 290 1.06 -29.80 -4.77
C THR A 290 1.58 -28.53 -5.44
N ASN A 291 0.98 -27.37 -5.13
CA ASN A 291 1.37 -26.09 -5.71
C ASN A 291 2.21 -25.25 -4.73
N PRO A 292 3.54 -25.10 -4.93
CA PRO A 292 4.41 -24.37 -4.01
C PRO A 292 4.09 -22.86 -3.95
N HIS A 293 3.48 -22.31 -5.01
CA HIS A 293 3.05 -20.92 -5.05
C HIS A 293 1.79 -20.71 -4.20
N ALA A 294 0.81 -21.60 -4.33
CA ALA A 294 -0.39 -21.59 -3.51
C ALA A 294 -0.06 -21.73 -2.02
N ARG A 295 0.85 -22.66 -1.68
CA ARG A 295 1.32 -22.84 -0.30
C ARG A 295 1.88 -21.55 0.31
N GLY A 296 2.76 -20.84 -0.42
CA GLY A 296 3.34 -19.60 0.09
C GLY A 296 2.31 -18.51 0.37
N LEU A 297 1.27 -18.43 -0.45
CA LEU A 297 0.18 -17.49 -0.24
C LEU A 297 -0.73 -17.89 0.94
N VAL A 298 -0.94 -19.19 1.18
CA VAL A 298 -1.66 -19.70 2.35
C VAL A 298 -0.91 -19.35 3.64
N GLU A 299 0.41 -19.45 3.67
CA GLU A 299 1.20 -19.03 4.84
C GLU A 299 1.04 -17.53 5.11
N LEU A 300 1.08 -16.71 4.07
CA LEU A 300 0.84 -15.27 4.19
C LEU A 300 -0.60 -14.98 4.66
N PHE A 301 -1.58 -15.71 4.15
CA PHE A 301 -2.97 -15.65 4.61
C PHE A 301 -3.10 -15.97 6.11
N ASN A 302 -2.43 -17.02 6.60
CA ASN A 302 -2.46 -17.42 8.01
C ASN A 302 -1.94 -16.30 8.94
N LEU A 303 -0.94 -15.53 8.50
CA LEU A 303 -0.48 -14.33 9.22
C LEU A 303 -1.61 -13.30 9.37
N PHE A 304 -2.25 -12.95 8.25
CA PHE A 304 -3.34 -11.97 8.25
C PHE A 304 -4.58 -12.45 9.01
N VAL A 305 -4.94 -13.73 8.94
CA VAL A 305 -6.06 -14.29 9.74
C VAL A 305 -5.76 -14.21 11.24
N THR A 306 -4.53 -14.57 11.64
CA THR A 306 -4.08 -14.42 13.02
C THR A 306 -4.14 -12.96 13.47
N PHE A 307 -3.69 -12.04 12.63
CA PHE A 307 -3.70 -10.61 12.93
C PHE A 307 -5.11 -10.00 12.98
N ASP A 308 -6.02 -10.42 12.09
CA ASP A 308 -7.39 -9.92 12.00
C ASP A 308 -8.20 -10.19 13.28
N LYS A 309 -7.82 -11.17 14.09
CA LYS A 309 -8.40 -11.38 15.43
C LYS A 309 -8.32 -10.11 16.29
N ILE A 310 -7.26 -9.31 16.15
CA ILE A 310 -7.14 -7.99 16.81
C ILE A 310 -8.11 -6.98 16.20
N GLN A 311 -8.20 -6.91 14.87
CA GLN A 311 -9.08 -5.96 14.17
C GLN A 311 -10.57 -6.24 14.45
N ALA A 312 -10.98 -7.51 14.45
CA ALA A 312 -12.34 -7.93 14.78
C ALA A 312 -12.72 -7.53 16.21
N ARG A 313 -11.81 -7.73 17.17
CA ARG A 313 -11.99 -7.31 18.58
C ARG A 313 -12.15 -5.79 18.74
N ARG A 314 -11.59 -4.97 17.82
CA ARG A 314 -11.84 -3.50 17.80
C ARG A 314 -13.25 -3.15 17.31
N CYS A 315 -13.90 -4.04 16.56
CA CYS A 315 -15.11 -3.74 15.79
C CYS A 315 -16.41 -4.35 16.36
N SER A 316 -16.35 -5.25 17.35
CA SER A 316 -17.53 -5.83 18.07
C SER A 316 -18.28 -4.80 18.95
N SER A 317 -18.43 -3.57 18.46
CA SER A 317 -18.93 -2.37 19.12
C SER A 317 -20.47 -2.37 19.20
N GLY A 318 -21.01 -3.23 20.04
CA GLY A 318 -22.36 -3.11 20.59
C GLY A 318 -22.39 -3.62 22.03
N GLY A 319 -22.30 -2.72 23.02
CA GLY A 319 -22.67 -3.02 24.41
C GLY A 319 -21.60 -2.83 25.48
N LEU A 320 -20.41 -3.43 25.36
CA LEU A 320 -19.30 -3.24 26.31
C LEU A 320 -17.99 -3.38 25.55
N ALA A 321 -17.22 -2.30 25.45
CA ALA A 321 -15.88 -2.36 24.89
C ALA A 321 -15.00 -3.23 25.78
N GLN A 322 -14.83 -4.51 25.42
CA GLN A 322 -13.68 -5.27 25.90
C GLN A 322 -12.45 -4.62 25.25
N ALA A 323 -11.84 -3.67 25.95
CA ALA A 323 -10.58 -3.08 25.52
C ALA A 323 -9.60 -4.22 25.21
N LEU A 324 -8.90 -4.17 24.07
CA LEU A 324 -7.81 -5.11 23.78
C LEU A 324 -6.92 -5.18 25.02
N SER A 325 -6.88 -6.35 25.66
CA SER A 325 -6.15 -6.60 26.89
C SER A 325 -4.69 -6.93 26.56
N ALA A 326 -3.80 -6.76 27.54
CA ALA A 326 -2.42 -7.20 27.41
C ALA A 326 -2.33 -8.69 27.02
N ALA A 327 -3.17 -9.55 27.63
CA ALA A 327 -3.26 -10.96 27.29
C ALA A 327 -3.66 -11.19 25.82
N SER A 328 -4.65 -10.46 25.32
CA SER A 328 -5.13 -10.62 23.94
C SER A 328 -4.09 -10.27 22.87
N LEU A 329 -3.25 -9.27 23.16
CA LEU A 329 -2.14 -8.85 22.32
C LEU A 329 -0.97 -9.85 22.43
N ALA A 330 -0.68 -10.33 23.64
CA ALA A 330 0.32 -11.37 23.88
C ALA A 330 -0.01 -12.67 23.15
N GLU A 331 -1.24 -13.17 23.26
CA GLU A 331 -1.72 -14.36 22.52
C GLU A 331 -1.57 -14.20 21.01
N THR A 332 -1.84 -13.00 20.48
CA THR A 332 -1.71 -12.76 19.05
C THR A 332 -0.24 -12.72 18.62
N GLU A 333 0.63 -12.08 19.41
CA GLU A 333 2.06 -12.06 19.13
C GLU A 333 2.67 -13.46 19.20
N GLU A 334 2.31 -14.24 20.22
CA GLU A 334 2.73 -15.64 20.35
C GLU A 334 2.28 -16.46 19.15
N ALA A 335 1.01 -16.36 18.76
CA ALA A 335 0.49 -17.04 17.58
C ALA A 335 1.23 -16.63 16.28
N LEU A 336 1.57 -15.34 16.12
CA LEU A 336 2.37 -14.88 14.97
C LEU A 336 3.80 -15.44 15.03
N SER A 337 4.43 -15.48 16.21
CA SER A 337 5.81 -15.95 16.38
C SER A 337 5.98 -17.44 16.04
N LEU A 338 4.94 -18.24 16.31
CA LEU A 338 4.91 -19.69 16.05
C LEU A 338 4.67 -20.02 14.57
N LEU A 339 4.14 -19.09 13.77
CA LEU A 339 3.96 -19.30 12.35
C LEU A 339 5.31 -19.29 11.64
N ALA A 340 5.64 -20.41 10.99
CA ALA A 340 6.88 -20.59 10.25
C ALA A 340 6.57 -21.21 8.88
N PHE A 341 7.35 -20.81 7.88
CA PHE A 341 7.23 -21.35 6.54
C PHE A 341 7.96 -22.70 6.46
N ASN A 342 7.27 -23.77 6.05
CA ASN A 342 7.86 -25.10 5.87
C ASN A 342 8.83 -25.11 4.66
N SER A 343 10.11 -25.48 4.91
CA SER A 343 11.29 -25.18 4.08
C SER A 343 11.51 -26.05 2.83
N ASP A 344 10.62 -26.97 2.48
CA ASP A 344 10.99 -28.04 1.55
C ASP A 344 11.04 -27.66 0.06
N ASP A 345 10.49 -26.53 -0.35
CA ASP A 345 10.60 -26.08 -1.74
C ASP A 345 10.27 -24.58 -1.87
N GLN A 346 11.27 -23.70 -2.01
CA GLN A 346 11.00 -22.26 -1.91
C GLN A 346 11.80 -21.39 -2.87
N ALA A 347 11.05 -20.61 -3.65
CA ALA A 347 11.51 -19.32 -4.13
C ALA A 347 11.76 -18.42 -2.91
N SER A 348 13.03 -18.11 -2.67
CA SER A 348 13.57 -17.21 -1.66
C SER A 348 12.78 -15.90 -1.49
N THR A 349 12.24 -15.35 -2.57
CA THR A 349 11.37 -14.16 -2.56
C THR A 349 10.10 -14.34 -1.74
N ARG A 350 9.43 -15.51 -1.79
CA ARG A 350 8.22 -15.77 -0.98
C ARG A 350 8.54 -15.86 0.51
N LEU A 351 9.66 -16.50 0.82
CA LEU A 351 10.14 -16.63 2.19
C LEU A 351 10.42 -15.25 2.81
N ALA A 352 11.06 -14.39 2.01
CA ALA A 352 11.32 -13.01 2.38
C ALA A 352 10.02 -12.25 2.68
N ASP A 353 9.02 -12.33 1.79
CA ASP A 353 7.71 -11.67 1.99
C ASP A 353 7.05 -12.11 3.30
N PHE A 354 7.00 -13.43 3.54
CA PHE A 354 6.41 -14.01 4.74
C PHE A 354 7.09 -13.49 6.01
N TYR A 355 8.42 -13.62 6.11
CA TYR A 355 9.13 -13.23 7.33
C TYR A 355 9.11 -11.71 7.55
N ILE A 356 9.28 -10.90 6.50
CA ILE A 356 9.17 -9.44 6.61
C ILE A 356 7.76 -9.07 7.12
N THR A 357 6.72 -9.69 6.56
CA THR A 357 5.34 -9.43 6.99
C THR A 357 5.07 -9.87 8.43
N ARG A 358 5.58 -11.04 8.84
CA ARG A 358 5.44 -11.56 10.21
C ARG A 358 6.07 -10.63 11.23
N GLU A 359 7.33 -10.24 11.04
CA GLU A 359 8.05 -9.38 11.98
C GLU A 359 7.46 -7.95 12.02
N TRP A 360 6.99 -7.46 10.88
CA TRP A 360 6.23 -6.20 10.83
C TRP A 360 4.92 -6.27 11.62
N MET A 361 4.14 -7.35 11.46
CA MET A 361 2.91 -7.54 12.24
C MET A 361 3.19 -7.59 13.75
N ARG A 362 4.24 -8.30 14.19
CA ARG A 362 4.68 -8.32 15.59
C ARG A 362 5.02 -6.90 16.09
N THR A 363 5.67 -6.08 15.25
CA THR A 363 5.94 -4.66 15.56
C THR A 363 4.64 -3.87 15.74
N ILE A 364 3.63 -4.09 14.90
CA ILE A 364 2.33 -3.40 15.04
C ILE A 364 1.61 -3.83 16.33
N VAL A 365 1.65 -5.12 16.70
CA VAL A 365 1.05 -5.59 17.96
C VAL A 365 1.69 -4.86 19.15
N TRP A 366 3.02 -4.71 19.14
CA TRP A 366 3.75 -3.97 20.15
C TRP A 366 3.40 -2.47 20.17
N GLN A 367 3.32 -1.83 19.00
CA GLN A 367 2.91 -0.42 18.89
C GLN A 367 1.49 -0.20 19.43
N GLU A 368 0.58 -1.17 19.26
CA GLU A 368 -0.76 -1.12 19.87
C GLU A 368 -0.70 -1.21 21.40
N ALA A 369 0.16 -2.08 21.94
CA ALA A 369 0.39 -2.14 23.39
C ALA A 369 0.99 -0.83 23.93
N LEU A 370 1.94 -0.23 23.19
CA LEU A 370 2.54 1.06 23.49
C LEU A 370 1.50 2.19 23.50
N SER A 371 0.66 2.29 22.46
CA SER A 371 -0.35 3.35 22.34
C SER A 371 -1.40 3.30 23.47
N ARG A 372 -1.65 2.09 23.99
CA ARG A 372 -2.55 1.83 25.12
C ARG A 372 -1.88 1.90 26.49
N ARG A 373 -0.57 2.21 26.56
CA ARG A 373 0.22 2.27 27.81
C ARG A 373 0.23 0.95 28.58
N LEU A 374 0.24 -0.17 27.86
CA LEU A 374 0.25 -1.52 28.45
C LEU A 374 1.66 -2.04 28.72
N LEU A 375 2.70 -1.29 28.33
CA LEU A 375 4.09 -1.72 28.49
C LEU A 375 4.62 -1.52 29.91
N SER A 376 5.46 -2.43 30.36
CA SER A 376 6.24 -2.33 31.60
C SER A 376 7.64 -2.91 31.41
N SER A 377 8.65 -2.25 31.98
CA SER A 377 10.03 -2.77 32.01
C SER A 377 10.20 -4.02 32.88
N THR A 378 9.21 -4.34 33.72
CA THR A 378 9.21 -5.52 34.60
C THR A 378 8.23 -6.61 34.15
N SER A 379 7.60 -6.43 32.98
CA SER A 379 6.72 -7.45 32.41
C SER A 379 7.49 -8.74 32.12
N THR A 380 6.89 -9.89 32.42
CA THR A 380 7.41 -11.22 32.05
C THR A 380 7.09 -11.59 30.60
N THR A 381 6.12 -10.92 29.99
CA THR A 381 5.78 -11.11 28.58
C THR A 381 6.55 -10.12 27.71
N ASP A 382 7.36 -10.62 26.78
CA ASP A 382 8.29 -9.81 25.98
C ASP A 382 7.60 -8.70 25.18
N VAL A 383 6.47 -9.00 24.50
CA VAL A 383 5.69 -7.99 23.73
C VAL A 383 5.11 -6.87 24.59
N MET A 384 5.09 -7.03 25.91
CA MET A 384 4.67 -6.01 26.86
C MET A 384 5.87 -5.23 27.45
N THR A 385 7.06 -5.33 26.86
CA THR A 385 8.26 -4.59 27.28
C THR A 385 8.65 -3.52 26.27
N PHE A 386 9.39 -2.49 26.71
CA PHE A 386 10.00 -1.50 25.81
C PHE A 386 11.14 -2.06 24.95
N ARG A 387 11.62 -3.28 25.26
CA ARG A 387 12.74 -3.93 24.58
C ARG A 387 12.30 -4.86 23.45
N PHE A 388 11.01 -5.11 23.30
CA PHE A 388 10.50 -6.01 22.28
C PHE A 388 10.99 -5.72 20.84
N PRO A 389 11.17 -4.44 20.40
CA PRO A 389 11.75 -4.17 19.08
C PRO A 389 13.16 -4.75 18.87
N VAL A 390 13.92 -5.00 19.93
CA VAL A 390 15.22 -5.72 19.88
C VAL A 390 15.02 -7.18 19.50
N VAL A 391 14.00 -7.84 20.04
CA VAL A 391 13.64 -9.23 19.71
C VAL A 391 13.23 -9.32 18.24
N VAL A 392 12.28 -8.49 17.82
CA VAL A 392 11.77 -8.48 16.45
C VAL A 392 12.86 -8.13 15.44
N GLY A 393 13.69 -7.11 15.72
CA GLY A 393 14.79 -6.72 14.84
C GLY A 393 15.85 -7.81 14.68
N ARG A 394 16.18 -8.53 15.76
CA ARG A 394 17.05 -9.71 15.70
C ARG A 394 16.41 -10.82 14.87
N ASP A 395 15.16 -11.16 15.13
CA ASP A 395 14.46 -12.26 14.46
C ASP A 395 14.31 -11.99 12.95
N LEU A 396 14.04 -10.73 12.56
CA LEU A 396 14.05 -10.31 11.16
C LEU A 396 15.44 -10.48 10.54
N LEU A 397 16.50 -10.03 11.21
CA LEU A 397 17.86 -10.17 10.71
C LEU A 397 18.23 -11.64 10.48
N MET A 398 17.90 -12.52 11.43
CA MET A 398 18.14 -13.96 11.32
C MET A 398 17.34 -14.57 10.16
N SER A 399 16.06 -14.20 10.03
CA SER A 399 15.18 -14.68 8.95
C SER A 399 15.69 -14.25 7.57
N LEU A 400 16.33 -13.08 7.48
CA LEU A 400 16.89 -12.57 6.23
C LEU A 400 18.31 -13.07 5.94
N GLN A 401 19.01 -13.72 6.87
CA GLN A 401 20.45 -13.99 6.78
C GLN A 401 20.86 -14.67 5.46
N GLY A 402 20.12 -15.70 5.04
CA GLY A 402 20.37 -16.45 3.79
C GLY A 402 19.89 -15.80 2.50
N LEU A 403 19.15 -14.68 2.58
CA LEU A 403 18.53 -14.03 1.44
C LEU A 403 19.45 -12.99 0.78
N THR A 404 19.38 -12.88 -0.53
CA THR A 404 20.21 -11.99 -1.35
C THR A 404 19.41 -10.78 -1.83
N GLN A 405 20.11 -9.81 -2.44
CA GLN A 405 19.46 -8.66 -3.05
C GLN A 405 18.45 -9.06 -4.13
N THR A 406 18.70 -10.15 -4.88
CA THR A 406 17.79 -10.65 -5.92
C THR A 406 16.51 -11.27 -5.37
N ASP A 407 16.52 -11.72 -4.11
CA ASP A 407 15.34 -12.27 -3.43
C ASP A 407 14.48 -11.16 -2.84
N LEU A 408 15.14 -10.09 -2.40
CA LEU A 408 14.49 -8.97 -1.77
C LEU A 408 13.92 -8.02 -2.84
N LEU A 409 14.74 -7.51 -3.78
CA LEU A 409 14.32 -6.38 -4.64
C LEU A 409 13.01 -6.58 -5.38
N PRO A 410 12.70 -7.79 -5.90
CA PRO A 410 11.44 -8.05 -6.58
C PRO A 410 10.20 -7.90 -5.70
N LEU A 411 10.32 -7.78 -4.37
CA LEU A 411 9.21 -7.49 -3.46
C LEU A 411 8.74 -6.03 -3.52
N GLY A 412 9.61 -5.12 -3.94
CA GLY A 412 9.31 -3.72 -4.14
C GLY A 412 9.05 -2.92 -2.84
N ARG A 413 8.53 -1.70 -3.03
CA ARG A 413 8.46 -0.66 -1.99
C ARG A 413 7.66 -1.03 -0.73
N ASP A 414 6.61 -1.81 -0.85
CA ASP A 414 5.74 -2.12 0.30
C ASP A 414 6.49 -2.95 1.36
N GLN A 415 7.31 -3.92 0.94
CA GLN A 415 8.13 -4.69 1.86
C GLN A 415 9.29 -3.86 2.42
N LEU A 416 9.78 -2.86 1.68
CA LEU A 416 10.71 -1.86 2.21
C LEU A 416 10.10 -1.06 3.35
N LEU A 417 8.86 -0.62 3.22
CA LEU A 417 8.18 0.15 4.27
C LEU A 417 8.03 -0.69 5.55
N LYS A 418 7.69 -1.98 5.42
CA LYS A 418 7.63 -2.92 6.54
C LYS A 418 9.00 -3.12 7.22
N CYS A 419 10.05 -3.37 6.44
CA CYS A 419 11.42 -3.50 6.96
C CYS A 419 11.89 -2.22 7.66
N PHE A 420 11.61 -1.07 7.04
CA PHE A 420 11.93 0.24 7.60
C PHE A 420 11.24 0.46 8.93
N GLU A 421 9.97 0.09 9.07
CA GLU A 421 9.22 0.24 10.33
C GLU A 421 9.80 -0.62 11.46
N VAL A 422 10.19 -1.86 11.17
CA VAL A 422 10.89 -2.74 12.13
C VAL A 422 12.23 -2.12 12.54
N ALA A 423 13.06 -1.75 11.55
CA ALA A 423 14.39 -1.19 11.81
C ALA A 423 14.33 0.17 12.51
N ASN A 424 13.34 1.01 12.17
CA ASN A 424 13.13 2.30 12.81
C ASN A 424 12.68 2.14 14.26
N SER A 425 11.77 1.20 14.55
CA SER A 425 11.33 0.88 15.91
C SER A 425 12.50 0.36 16.75
N LEU A 426 13.35 -0.51 16.17
CA LEU A 426 14.60 -0.92 16.81
C LEU A 426 15.51 0.27 17.09
N ALA A 427 15.74 1.14 16.10
CA ALA A 427 16.59 2.31 16.28
C ALA A 427 16.11 3.23 17.41
N ASP A 428 14.80 3.49 17.46
CA ASP A 428 14.20 4.26 18.55
C ASP A 428 14.44 3.59 19.91
N THR A 429 14.22 2.28 20.03
CA THR A 429 14.53 1.55 21.28
C THR A 429 16.01 1.66 21.66
N VAL A 430 16.94 1.56 20.71
CA VAL A 430 18.38 1.65 21.00
C VAL A 430 18.78 3.05 21.46
N ILE A 431 18.27 4.10 20.81
CA ILE A 431 18.59 5.50 21.14
C ILE A 431 18.05 5.88 22.52
N TYR A 432 16.83 5.43 22.86
CA TYR A 432 16.16 5.82 24.10
C TYR A 432 16.39 4.87 25.29
N THR A 433 17.17 3.81 25.12
CA THR A 433 17.50 2.89 26.23
C THR A 433 18.93 3.13 26.72
N PRO A 434 19.15 3.38 28.03
CA PRO A 434 20.48 3.66 28.55
C PRO A 434 21.43 2.46 28.37
N PRO A 435 22.73 2.71 28.09
CA PRO A 435 23.70 1.68 27.71
C PRO A 435 23.96 0.62 28.80
N SER A 436 23.74 0.97 30.08
CA SER A 436 23.87 0.07 31.23
C SER A 436 22.79 -1.01 31.30
N SER A 437 21.65 -0.83 30.61
CA SER A 437 20.54 -1.79 30.63
C SER A 437 20.68 -2.88 29.57
N LEU A 438 21.56 -2.72 28.57
CA LEU A 438 21.56 -3.52 27.34
C LEU A 438 22.82 -4.39 27.13
N SER A 439 23.88 -4.26 27.93
CA SER A 439 25.20 -4.79 27.56
C SER A 439 25.83 -5.76 28.58
N ASN A 440 26.11 -6.97 28.11
CA ASN A 440 27.34 -7.69 28.43
C ASN A 440 28.36 -7.33 27.33
N ALA A 441 29.52 -6.76 27.70
CA ALA A 441 30.47 -6.12 26.77
C ALA A 441 31.04 -7.03 25.64
N LEU A 442 30.84 -8.35 25.73
CA LEU A 442 31.37 -9.36 24.80
C LEU A 442 30.31 -10.01 23.89
N GLN A 443 29.03 -9.65 24.00
CA GLN A 443 27.96 -10.24 23.19
C GLN A 443 27.48 -9.31 22.06
N VAL A 444 26.89 -9.91 21.02
CA VAL A 444 26.18 -9.19 19.96
C VAL A 444 24.93 -8.55 20.57
N GLY A 445 24.82 -7.24 20.44
CA GLY A 445 23.80 -6.43 21.10
C GLY A 445 22.84 -5.71 20.14
N PRO A 446 21.89 -4.94 20.68
CA PRO A 446 20.89 -4.20 19.91
C PRO A 446 21.48 -3.28 18.83
N GLN A 447 22.62 -2.62 19.13
CA GLN A 447 23.33 -1.77 18.19
C GLN A 447 23.86 -2.57 16.98
N ASP A 448 24.34 -3.79 17.20
CA ASP A 448 24.85 -4.66 16.15
C ASP A 448 23.70 -5.16 15.28
N PHE A 449 22.58 -5.56 15.89
CA PHE A 449 21.38 -5.96 15.16
C PHE A 449 20.87 -4.83 14.28
N LEU A 450 20.83 -3.59 14.80
CA LEU A 450 20.42 -2.43 14.04
C LEU A 450 21.36 -2.17 12.86
N HIS A 451 22.67 -2.21 13.08
CA HIS A 451 23.64 -1.99 12.02
C HIS A 451 23.56 -3.08 10.95
N ALA A 452 23.54 -4.34 11.35
CA ALA A 452 23.45 -5.47 10.43
C ALA A 452 22.13 -5.46 9.64
N LEU A 453 21.01 -5.14 10.30
CA LEU A 453 19.72 -5.00 9.63
C LEU A 453 19.73 -3.84 8.64
N TYR A 454 20.28 -2.68 9.01
CA TYR A 454 20.45 -1.54 8.11
C TYR A 454 21.26 -1.91 6.86
N GLN A 455 22.39 -2.62 7.03
CA GLN A 455 23.20 -3.10 5.90
C GLN A 455 22.41 -4.08 5.03
N LYS A 456 21.66 -5.00 5.66
CA LYS A 456 20.88 -6.01 4.95
C LYS A 456 19.80 -5.40 4.06
N ILE A 457 19.13 -4.35 4.53
CA ILE A 457 18.05 -3.68 3.78
C ILE A 457 18.55 -2.46 2.98
N LEU A 458 19.84 -2.15 3.02
CA LEU A 458 20.41 -1.01 2.28
C LEU A 458 20.08 -1.02 0.78
N PRO A 459 20.13 -2.17 0.06
CA PRO A 459 19.74 -2.22 -1.35
C PRO A 459 18.29 -1.78 -1.59
N PHE A 460 17.38 -2.00 -0.63
CA PHE A 460 16.02 -1.47 -0.74
C PHE A 460 16.00 0.04 -0.58
N LEU A 461 16.66 0.51 0.47
CA LEU A 461 16.68 1.93 0.85
C LEU A 461 17.29 2.81 -0.24
N GLU A 462 18.16 2.29 -1.10
CA GLU A 462 18.68 3.04 -2.26
C GLU A 462 17.59 3.55 -3.21
N HIS A 463 16.44 2.88 -3.24
CA HIS A 463 15.28 3.27 -4.05
C HIS A 463 14.35 4.27 -3.33
N ASP A 464 14.59 4.57 -2.04
CA ASP A 464 13.85 5.57 -1.28
C ASP A 464 14.80 6.45 -0.44
N PRO A 465 15.31 7.56 -1.02
CA PRO A 465 16.29 8.43 -0.36
C PRO A 465 15.81 9.00 0.98
N MET A 466 14.50 9.20 1.14
CA MET A 466 13.92 9.71 2.38
C MET A 466 14.09 8.67 3.50
N LEU A 467 13.63 7.43 3.27
CA LEU A 467 13.77 6.35 4.24
C LEU A 467 15.24 6.05 4.54
N LYS A 468 16.09 6.04 3.50
CA LYS A 468 17.55 5.88 3.65
C LYS A 468 18.14 6.93 4.58
N SER A 469 17.79 8.20 4.37
CA SER A 469 18.29 9.30 5.19
C SER A 469 17.88 9.16 6.65
N ILE A 470 16.61 8.84 6.92
CA ILE A 470 16.09 8.70 8.28
C ILE A 470 16.80 7.56 9.01
N LEU A 471 16.82 6.37 8.41
CA LEU A 471 17.38 5.20 9.08
C LEU A 471 18.90 5.30 9.21
N ARG A 472 19.60 5.88 8.23
CA ARG A 472 21.05 6.15 8.32
C ARG A 472 21.37 7.08 9.49
N ALA A 473 20.61 8.17 9.65
CA ALA A 473 20.84 9.13 10.74
C ALA A 473 20.65 8.46 12.10
N LYS A 474 19.54 7.74 12.30
CA LYS A 474 19.28 7.01 13.56
C LYS A 474 20.30 5.91 13.84
N THR A 475 20.71 5.17 12.81
CA THR A 475 21.74 4.13 12.95
C THR A 475 23.09 4.73 13.35
N ALA A 476 23.46 5.88 12.77
CA ALA A 476 24.68 6.58 13.15
C ALA A 476 24.62 7.08 14.60
N GLU A 477 23.51 7.68 15.01
CA GLU A 477 23.30 8.14 16.40
C GLU A 477 23.39 6.98 17.39
N ALA A 478 22.69 5.87 17.12
CA ALA A 478 22.72 4.67 17.95
C ALA A 478 24.12 4.07 18.11
N LEU A 479 24.94 4.11 17.05
CA LEU A 479 26.33 3.61 17.08
C LEU A 479 27.28 4.54 17.83
N VAL A 480 27.07 5.86 17.78
CA VAL A 480 27.84 6.83 18.55
C VAL A 480 27.56 6.70 20.06
N MET A 481 26.31 6.39 20.42
CA MET A 481 25.91 6.16 21.82
C MET A 481 26.31 4.77 22.35
N ALA A 482 26.90 3.90 21.51
CA ALA A 482 27.26 2.55 21.91
C ALA A 482 28.37 2.56 22.99
N PRO A 483 28.26 1.73 24.05
CA PRO A 483 29.32 1.62 25.05
C PRO A 483 30.62 1.11 24.42
N ALA A 484 31.76 1.65 24.85
CA ALA A 484 33.07 1.19 24.40
C ALA A 484 33.26 -0.29 24.77
N ARG A 485 33.50 -1.15 23.76
CA ARG A 485 33.73 -2.59 23.96
C ARG A 485 35.07 -2.92 24.65
N LEU A 486 35.93 -1.92 24.88
CA LEU A 486 37.31 -2.09 25.32
C LEU A 486 37.60 -1.63 26.76
N SER A 487 36.61 -1.15 27.53
CA SER A 487 36.89 -0.50 28.82
C SER A 487 36.97 -1.42 30.05
N PHE A 488 36.63 -2.71 29.95
CA PHE A 488 36.68 -3.62 31.11
C PHE A 488 38.09 -4.14 31.46
N GLY A 489 39.09 -3.92 30.61
CA GLY A 489 40.47 -4.37 30.86
C GLY A 489 41.38 -3.39 31.60
N LEU A 490 41.03 -2.10 31.66
CA LEU A 490 41.93 -1.06 32.20
C LEU A 490 41.54 -0.51 33.57
N VAL A 491 40.28 -0.64 33.99
CA VAL A 491 39.82 -0.07 35.27
C VAL A 491 40.04 -1.03 36.44
N ALA A 492 40.04 -2.35 36.21
CA ALA A 492 40.28 -3.34 37.26
C ALA A 492 41.75 -3.42 37.76
N ARG A 493 42.68 -2.65 37.16
CA ARG A 493 44.08 -2.61 37.58
C ARG A 493 44.46 -1.38 38.43
N LEU A 494 43.60 -0.36 38.52
CA LEU A 494 43.93 0.85 39.29
C LEU A 494 43.46 0.77 40.75
N ASP A 495 42.45 -0.04 41.06
CA ASP A 495 41.94 -0.18 42.44
C ASP A 495 42.67 -1.24 43.29
N VAL A 496 43.69 -1.91 42.74
CA VAL A 496 44.48 -2.95 43.46
C VAL A 496 45.85 -2.43 43.92
N GLU A 497 46.34 -1.29 43.41
CA GLU A 497 47.63 -0.74 43.85
C GLU A 497 47.53 0.24 45.02
N GLU A 498 46.37 0.87 45.28
CA GLU A 498 46.21 1.76 46.44
C GLU A 498 45.89 1.03 47.76
N SER A 499 45.40 -0.21 47.72
CA SER A 499 45.10 -0.99 48.94
C SER A 499 46.29 -1.76 49.52
N ILE A 500 47.45 -1.76 48.84
CA ILE A 500 48.67 -2.47 49.31
C ILE A 500 49.66 -1.50 49.99
N SER A 501 49.49 -0.18 49.85
CA SER A 501 50.39 0.80 50.46
C SER A 501 50.00 1.23 51.88
N GLU A 502 48.75 1.05 52.33
CA GLU A 502 48.31 1.53 53.66
C GLU A 502 48.37 0.47 54.78
N GLN A 503 48.71 -0.79 54.46
CA GLN A 503 48.80 -1.86 55.45
C GLN A 503 50.22 -2.10 56.00
N ALA A 504 51.24 -1.36 55.53
CA ALA A 504 52.65 -1.56 55.91
C ALA A 504 53.16 -0.66 57.05
N ASP A 505 52.46 0.43 57.41
CA ASP A 505 52.93 1.41 58.42
C ASP A 505 52.34 1.21 59.84
N ARG A 506 51.94 -0.01 60.19
CA ARG A 506 51.49 -0.35 61.56
C ARG A 506 52.18 -1.58 62.15
N ILE A 507 53.48 -1.74 61.91
CA ILE A 507 54.35 -2.52 62.82
C ILE A 507 55.73 -1.84 62.83
N HIS A 508 55.91 -0.86 63.71
CA HIS A 508 57.11 -0.67 64.53
C HIS A 508 56.90 0.37 65.62
#